data_AF-A0A2V9BB21-F1
#
_entry.id   AF-A0A2V9BB21-F1
#
_cell.length_a   1.000
_cell.length_b   1.000
_cell.length_c   1.000
_cell.angle_alpha   90.00
_cell.angle_beta   90.00
_cell.angle_gamma   90.00
#
_symmetry.space_group_name_H-M   'P 1'
#
loop_
_entity.id
_entity.type
_entity.pdbx_description
1 polymer ?
#
loop_
_entity_poly.entity_id
_entity_poly.type
_entity_poly.pdbx_seq_one_letter_code
_entity_poly.pdbx_strand_id
1 'polypeptide(L)'
;MKTFEVRFHYPDRNEGTVESTVKVEASSLPGAVGKATREFVKGLDRKQRFDMNKNGLEITAKSVGTTTEAPTGTSAEAAAS
;
A
#
# COMPACT_ATOMS: atom_id res chain seq x y z
N MET A 1 -16.20 -14.01 6.59
CA MET A 1 -14.82 -13.52 6.34
C MET A 1 -14.68 -12.14 6.96
N LYS A 2 -13.45 -11.69 7.24
CA LYS A 2 -13.18 -10.35 7.80
C LYS A 2 -12.58 -9.47 6.70
N THR A 3 -12.87 -8.18 6.75
CA THR A 3 -12.28 -7.20 5.82
C THR A 3 -11.07 -6.56 6.46
N PHE A 4 -9.98 -6.50 5.71
CA PHE A 4 -8.75 -5.85 6.11
C PHE A 4 -8.40 -4.77 5.10
N GLU A 5 -7.88 -3.65 5.58
CA GLU A 5 -7.32 -2.59 4.76
C GLU A 5 -5.80 -2.74 4.80
N VAL A 6 -5.20 -2.88 3.62
CA VAL A 6 -3.75 -3.01 3.44
C VAL A 6 -3.29 -1.82 2.62
N ARG A 7 -2.33 -1.06 3.17
CA ARG A 7 -1.70 0.08 2.54
C ARG A 7 -0.28 -0.30 2.15
N PHE A 8 0.07 0.00 0.91
CA PHE A 8 1.39 -0.15 0.32
C PHE A 8 1.99 1.23 0.13
N HIS A 9 3.24 1.37 0.54
CA HIS A 9 3.98 2.61 0.42
C HIS A 9 5.42 2.30 -0.01
N TYR A 10 5.84 2.86 -1.14
CA TYR A 10 7.24 2.81 -1.58
C TYR A 10 7.61 4.09 -2.34
N PRO A 11 8.87 4.56 -2.22
CA PRO A 11 9.32 5.70 -3.01
C PRO A 11 9.69 5.25 -4.43
N ASP A 12 9.09 5.91 -5.42
CA ASP A 12 9.33 5.76 -6.85
C ASP A 12 10.11 6.98 -7.37
N ARG A 13 11.16 6.75 -8.16
CA ARG A 13 11.99 7.86 -8.67
C ARG A 13 11.27 8.78 -9.67
N ASN A 14 10.21 8.30 -10.32
CA ASN A 14 9.49 9.06 -11.35
C ASN A 14 8.23 9.72 -10.79
N GLU A 15 7.51 9.03 -9.91
CA GLU A 15 6.23 9.48 -9.35
C GLU A 15 6.35 10.00 -7.91
N GLY A 16 7.54 9.95 -7.31
CA GLY A 16 7.81 10.40 -5.95
C GLY A 16 7.52 9.31 -4.93
N THR A 17 6.34 9.34 -4.33
CA THR A 17 5.92 8.35 -3.33
C THR A 17 4.64 7.67 -3.80
N VAL A 18 4.73 6.37 -4.06
CA VAL A 18 3.56 5.59 -4.48
C VAL A 18 2.86 5.06 -3.24
N GLU A 19 1.59 5.39 -3.14
CA GLU A 19 0.70 4.93 -2.09
C GLU A 19 -0.50 4.20 -2.69
N SER A 20 -0.75 2.97 -2.23
CA SER A 20 -1.90 2.18 -2.66
C SER A 20 -2.61 1.56 -1.48
N THR A 21 -3.91 1.81 -1.34
CA THR A 21 -4.74 1.22 -0.28
C THR A 21 -5.74 0.25 -0.89
N VAL A 22 -5.77 -0.98 -0.39
CA VAL A 22 -6.62 -2.07 -0.90
C VAL A 22 -7.40 -2.69 0.25
N LYS A 23 -8.72 -2.87 0.05
CA LYS A 23 -9.58 -3.62 0.97
C LYS A 23 -9.67 -5.07 0.51
N VAL A 24 -9.31 -6.01 1.38
CA VAL A 24 -9.26 -7.44 1.07
C VAL A 24 -10.04 -8.24 2.11
N GLU A 25 -10.94 -9.10 1.63
CA GLU A 25 -11.59 -10.10 2.47
C GLU A 25 -10.70 -11.33 2.63
N ALA A 26 -10.49 -11.74 3.88
CA ALA A 26 -9.73 -12.93 4.24
C ALA A 26 -10.20 -13.51 5.58
N SER A 27 -9.71 -14.73 5.89
CA SER A 27 -9.96 -15.37 7.19
C SER A 27 -9.05 -14.80 8.30
N SER A 28 -7.90 -14.22 7.95
CA SER A 28 -6.90 -13.69 8.90
C SER A 28 -6.11 -12.52 8.31
N LEU A 29 -5.49 -11.72 9.18
CA LEU A 29 -4.68 -10.56 8.78
C LEU A 29 -3.44 -10.98 7.95
N PRO A 30 -2.67 -12.02 8.33
CA PRO A 30 -1.56 -12.49 7.48
C PRO A 30 -2.04 -12.96 6.10
N GLY A 31 -3.20 -13.62 6.02
CA GLY A 31 -3.80 -14.03 4.76
C GLY A 31 -4.22 -12.85 3.89
N ALA A 32 -4.77 -11.79 4.49
CA ALA A 32 -5.12 -10.56 3.79
C ALA A 32 -3.88 -9.85 3.24
N VAL A 33 -2.84 -9.71 4.06
CA VAL A 33 -1.56 -9.11 3.64
C VAL A 33 -0.98 -9.89 2.47
N GLY A 34 -0.80 -11.20 2.60
CA GLY A 34 -0.23 -12.01 1.52
C GLY A 34 -1.02 -11.93 0.21
N LYS A 35 -2.35 -11.94 0.28
CA LYS A 35 -3.23 -11.79 -0.89
C LYS A 35 -3.10 -10.39 -1.51
N ALA A 36 -3.16 -9.33 -0.70
CA ALA A 36 -3.04 -7.96 -1.16
C ALA A 36 -1.67 -7.70 -1.80
N THR A 37 -0.58 -8.10 -1.14
CA THR A 37 0.80 -7.88 -1.63
C THR A 37 1.02 -8.61 -2.95
N ARG A 38 0.49 -9.83 -3.10
CA ARG A 38 0.64 -10.59 -4.34
C ARG A 38 -0.03 -9.89 -5.52
N GLU A 39 -1.25 -9.37 -5.33
CA GLU A 39 -1.95 -8.64 -6.39
C GLU A 39 -1.31 -7.28 -6.68
N PHE A 40 -0.84 -6.58 -5.65
CA PHE A 40 -0.10 -5.33 -5.80
C PHE A 40 1.18 -5.52 -6.64
N VAL A 41 2.06 -6.45 -6.25
CA VAL A 41 3.33 -6.69 -6.96
C VAL A 41 3.09 -7.17 -8.39
N LYS A 42 2.03 -7.95 -8.64
CA LYS A 42 1.65 -8.35 -10.00
C LYS A 42 1.29 -7.17 -10.90
N GLY A 43 0.61 -6.15 -10.36
CA GLY A 43 0.21 -4.95 -11.08
C GLY A 43 1.36 -3.99 -11.40
N LEU A 44 2.50 -4.10 -10.71
CA LEU A 44 3.67 -3.25 -10.94
C LEU A 44 4.42 -3.62 -12.23
N ASP A 45 4.88 -2.59 -12.94
CA ASP A 45 5.76 -2.76 -14.09
C ASP A 45 7.21 -3.14 -13.69
N ARG A 46 8.07 -3.41 -14.67
CA ARG A 46 9.48 -3.81 -14.42
C ARG A 46 10.27 -2.74 -13.66
N LYS A 47 10.03 -1.45 -13.91
CA LYS A 47 10.78 -0.34 -13.31
C LYS A 47 10.29 -0.10 -11.88
N GLN A 48 8.98 -0.05 -11.67
CA GLN A 48 8.33 0.06 -10.37
C GLN A 48 8.74 -1.09 -9.44
N ARG A 49 8.78 -2.34 -9.93
CA ARG A 49 9.30 -3.47 -9.14
C ARG A 49 10.76 -3.30 -8.75
N PHE A 50 11.60 -2.78 -9.65
CA PHE A 50 13.01 -2.53 -9.36
C PHE A 50 13.16 -1.44 -8.29
N ASP A 51 12.43 -0.34 -8.43
CA ASP A 51 12.48 0.79 -7.50
C ASP A 51 11.91 0.39 -6.12
N MET A 52 10.78 -0.33 -6.07
CA MET A 52 10.23 -0.94 -4.86
C MET A 52 11.22 -1.88 -4.17
N ASN A 53 11.86 -2.79 -4.91
CA ASN A 53 12.85 -3.72 -4.34
C ASN A 53 14.11 -3.01 -3.84
N LYS A 54 14.49 -1.90 -4.48
CA LYS A 54 15.67 -1.12 -4.14
C LYS A 54 15.45 -0.25 -2.91
N ASN A 55 14.27 0.37 -2.82
CA ASN A 55 13.98 1.35 -1.78
C ASN A 55 13.18 0.77 -0.60
N GLY A 56 12.66 -0.44 -0.76
CA GLY A 56 11.82 -1.11 0.22
C GLY A 56 10.33 -0.82 0.00
N LEU A 57 9.52 -1.79 0.41
CA LEU A 57 8.07 -1.69 0.44
C LEU A 57 7.61 -1.69 1.89
N GLU A 58 6.94 -0.63 2.30
CA GLU A 58 6.24 -0.56 3.58
C GLU A 58 4.81 -1.08 3.40
N ILE A 59 4.38 -1.96 4.31
CA ILE A 59 3.07 -2.57 4.29
C ILE A 59 2.42 -2.33 5.66
N THR A 60 1.34 -1.56 5.68
CA THR A 60 0.52 -1.36 6.88
C THR A 60 -0.80 -2.10 6.69
N ALA A 61 -1.23 -2.88 7.67
CA ALA A 61 -2.50 -3.58 7.59
C ALA A 61 -3.31 -3.39 8.87
N LYS A 62 -4.60 -3.06 8.72
CA LYS A 62 -5.56 -2.95 9.81
C LYS A 62 -6.82 -3.75 9.51
N SER A 63 -7.39 -4.39 10.53
CA SER A 63 -8.71 -4.98 10.41
C SER A 63 -9.75 -3.87 10.37
N VAL A 64 -10.60 -3.86 9.34
CA VAL A 64 -11.72 -2.93 9.27
C VAL A 64 -12.88 -3.58 10.01
N GLY A 65 -12.92 -3.39 11.33
CA GLY A 65 -14.19 -3.48 12.06
C GLY A 65 -15.06 -2.28 11.65
N THR A 66 -16.38 -2.41 11.72
CA THR A 66 -17.36 -1.39 11.32
C THR A 66 -17.16 -0.07 12.08
N THR A 67 -16.18 0.76 11.69
CA THR A 67 -16.01 2.17 12.02
C THR A 67 -14.92 2.74 11.11
N THR A 68 -15.36 3.69 10.29
CA THR A 68 -14.66 4.61 9.39
C THR A 68 -13.33 5.17 9.93
N GLU A 69 -12.28 5.20 9.10
CA GLU A 69 -11.60 6.44 8.66
C GLU A 69 -10.63 6.16 7.52
N ALA A 70 -10.79 6.92 6.44
CA ALA A 70 -10.04 6.86 5.19
C ALA A 70 -8.58 7.30 5.39
N PRO A 71 -7.60 6.79 4.62
CA PRO A 71 -6.31 7.45 4.55
C PRO A 71 -6.47 8.73 3.73
N THR A 72 -6.37 9.87 4.40
CA THR A 72 -6.13 11.16 3.77
C THR A 72 -4.81 11.10 3.04
N GLY A 73 -4.87 11.03 1.71
CA GLY A 73 -3.75 11.39 0.86
C GLY A 73 -3.45 12.87 1.04
N THR A 74 -2.19 13.20 1.29
CA THR A 74 -1.61 14.47 0.87
C THR A 74 -0.25 14.16 0.28
N SER A 75 -0.24 14.08 -1.05
CA SER A 75 0.89 14.53 -1.85
C SER A 75 0.93 16.05 -1.84
N ALA A 76 2.13 16.59 -2.07
CA ALA A 76 2.53 18.01 -2.12
C ALA A 76 2.76 18.64 -0.73
N GLU A 77 3.83 19.40 -0.48
CA GLU A 77 4.66 20.19 -1.39
C GLU A 77 5.98 20.57 -0.68
N ALA A 78 7.08 20.57 -1.43
CA ALA A 78 8.30 21.24 -1.04
C ALA A 78 8.14 22.75 -1.22
N ALA A 79 8.31 23.55 -0.16
CA ALA A 79 8.65 24.96 -0.28
C ALA A 79 9.28 25.52 1.02
N ALA A 80 10.55 25.91 0.88
CA ALA A 80 11.34 26.91 1.61
C ALA A 80 10.84 27.50 2.94
N SER A 81 11.74 27.50 3.93
CA SER A 81 12.30 28.72 4.58
C SER A 81 13.59 28.39 5.31
#